data_AF-A0A9Q0Z0B4-F1
#
_entry.id   AF-A0A9Q0Z0B4-F1
#
_cell.length_a   1.000
_cell.length_b   1.000
_cell.length_c   1.000
_cell.angle_alpha   90.00
_cell.angle_beta   90.00
_cell.angle_gamma   90.00
#
_symmetry.space_group_name_H-M   'P 1'
#
loop_
_entity.id
_entity.type
_entity.pdbx_description
1 polymer ?
#
loop_
_entity_poly.entity_id
_entity_poly.type
_entity_poly.pdbx_seq_one_letter_code
_entity_poly.pdbx_strand_id
1 'polypeptide(L)'
;MASQRIARISAHLQPPNSQMEESCVLKRTDCRAKGGAPGFKVAILGAAGGIGQPLAMLMKMNPLVSVLHLYDVVNAPGVTADISHMDTGAVVRGFLGQPQLESALTGMDLVVIPAGVPRKPGMTRDDLFKINAGIVRTLCEGVAKCCPNAIVNLISNPVNSTVPIAAEVFKKAGTYDPKRLLGVTMLDVVRANTFVAEVLGLDPREVDVPVVGGHAGVTILPLLSQAKPPSSFTPEETEYLTKRIQDGGTEVVQVIVFWSTLDFNTGCY
;
A
#
# COMPACT_ATOMS: atom_id res chain seq x y z
N MET A 1 -19.14 -30.37 -17.30
CA MET A 1 -17.85 -29.65 -17.38
C MET A 1 -17.93 -28.32 -18.16
N ALA A 2 -18.55 -28.26 -19.34
CA ALA A 2 -18.71 -27.01 -20.09
C ALA A 2 -19.53 -25.93 -19.35
N SER A 3 -20.65 -26.31 -18.70
CA SER A 3 -21.48 -25.37 -17.94
C SER A 3 -20.76 -24.76 -16.72
N GLN A 4 -19.83 -25.50 -16.12
CA GLN A 4 -18.97 -24.98 -15.04
C GLN A 4 -17.87 -24.04 -15.56
N ARG A 5 -17.39 -24.25 -16.79
CA ARG A 5 -16.45 -23.34 -17.45
C ARG A 5 -17.15 -22.04 -17.84
N ILE A 6 -18.38 -22.12 -18.37
CA ILE A 6 -19.21 -20.96 -18.69
C ILE A 6 -19.56 -20.17 -17.42
N ALA A 7 -19.92 -20.82 -16.31
CA ALA A 7 -20.15 -20.14 -15.04
C ALA A 7 -18.90 -19.39 -14.51
N ARG A 8 -17.70 -19.95 -14.72
CA ARG A 8 -16.43 -19.28 -14.37
C ARG A 8 -16.15 -18.07 -15.27
N ILE A 9 -16.48 -18.16 -16.55
CA ILE A 9 -16.37 -17.06 -17.51
C ILE A 9 -17.35 -15.93 -17.14
N SER A 10 -18.62 -16.27 -16.86
CA SER A 10 -19.64 -15.31 -16.43
C SER A 10 -19.28 -14.59 -15.12
N ALA A 11 -18.75 -15.31 -14.13
CA ALA A 11 -18.29 -14.70 -12.87
C ALA A 11 -17.06 -13.80 -13.00
N HIS A 12 -16.33 -13.90 -14.13
CA HIS A 12 -15.20 -13.02 -14.44
C HIS A 12 -15.66 -11.78 -15.22
N LEU A 13 -16.64 -11.94 -16.11
CA LEU A 13 -17.18 -10.87 -16.96
C LEU A 13 -18.22 -9.99 -16.25
N GLN A 14 -18.90 -10.51 -15.22
CA GLN A 14 -19.94 -9.81 -14.46
C GLN A 14 -19.73 -10.04 -12.96
N PRO A 15 -19.14 -9.09 -12.21
CA PRO A 15 -19.14 -9.17 -10.76
C PRO A 15 -20.59 -9.11 -10.23
N PRO A 16 -20.90 -9.74 -9.08
CA PRO A 16 -22.28 -9.86 -8.63
C PRO A 16 -22.93 -8.49 -8.47
N ASN A 17 -24.02 -8.25 -9.19
CA ASN A 17 -24.93 -7.15 -8.90
C ASN A 17 -25.68 -7.48 -7.61
N SER A 18 -25.79 -6.48 -6.74
CA SER A 18 -26.47 -6.55 -5.46
C SER A 18 -27.96 -6.87 -5.63
N GLN A 19 -28.33 -8.13 -5.41
CA GLN A 19 -29.65 -8.46 -4.87
C GLN A 19 -29.41 -9.32 -3.63
N MET A 20 -29.84 -8.78 -2.49
CA MET A 20 -29.84 -9.43 -1.19
C MET A 20 -30.68 -10.71 -1.27
N GLU A 21 -30.06 -11.85 -1.00
CA GLU A 21 -30.73 -12.94 -0.30
C GLU A 21 -30.20 -12.96 1.13
N GLU A 22 -31.12 -12.75 2.07
CA GLU A 22 -30.88 -12.90 3.50
C GLU A 22 -30.47 -14.34 3.82
N SER A 23 -29.56 -14.44 4.79
CA SER A 23 -28.97 -15.67 5.34
C SER A 23 -27.90 -16.35 4.47
N CYS A 24 -26.63 -16.13 4.82
CA CYS A 24 -25.74 -17.19 5.30
C CYS A 24 -24.37 -16.60 5.61
N VAL A 25 -23.82 -16.97 6.77
CA VAL A 25 -22.46 -16.69 7.20
C VAL A 25 -21.49 -17.22 6.12
N LEU A 26 -20.90 -16.32 5.32
CA LEU A 26 -19.87 -16.68 4.35
C LEU A 26 -18.67 -17.25 5.11
N LYS A 27 -18.51 -18.58 5.06
CA LYS A 27 -17.41 -19.30 5.70
C LYS A 27 -16.13 -19.11 4.87
N ARG A 28 -14.97 -19.21 5.52
CA ARG A 28 -13.61 -19.13 4.94
C ARG A 28 -13.41 -19.92 3.64
N THR A 29 -14.23 -20.94 3.40
CA THR A 29 -14.22 -21.84 2.25
C THR A 29 -14.79 -21.25 0.96
N ASP A 30 -15.66 -20.25 1.02
CA ASP A 30 -16.49 -19.84 -0.13
C ASP A 30 -15.82 -18.78 -1.03
N CYS A 31 -14.68 -18.24 -0.62
CA CYS A 31 -13.89 -17.30 -1.43
C CYS A 31 -12.81 -18.00 -2.29
N ARG A 32 -12.75 -19.33 -2.31
CA ARG A 32 -11.76 -20.06 -3.13
C ARG A 32 -12.28 -20.24 -4.55
N ALA A 33 -11.77 -19.43 -5.47
CA ALA A 33 -11.70 -19.87 -6.86
C ALA A 33 -10.92 -21.20 -6.89
N LYS A 34 -11.58 -22.30 -7.29
CA LYS A 34 -10.93 -23.62 -7.44
C LYS A 34 -9.80 -23.50 -8.46
N GLY A 35 -8.57 -23.31 -7.97
CA GLY A 35 -7.35 -23.14 -8.77
C GLY A 35 -6.23 -22.33 -8.09
N GLY A 36 -6.51 -21.57 -7.03
CA GLY A 36 -5.46 -20.81 -6.32
C GLY A 36 -4.52 -21.72 -5.52
N ALA A 37 -3.21 -21.52 -5.68
CA ALA A 37 -2.20 -22.13 -4.82
C ALA A 37 -2.48 -21.83 -3.32
N PRO A 38 -2.06 -22.69 -2.37
CA PRO A 38 -2.09 -22.32 -0.95
C PRO A 38 -1.27 -21.04 -0.74
N GLY A 39 -1.81 -20.06 0.01
CA GLY A 39 -1.14 -18.79 0.25
C GLY A 39 -2.03 -17.80 0.99
N PHE A 40 -1.54 -16.57 1.14
CA PHE A 40 -2.23 -15.49 1.84
C PHE A 40 -3.22 -14.76 0.93
N LYS A 41 -4.26 -14.18 1.51
CA LYS A 41 -5.20 -13.28 0.84
C LYS A 41 -4.85 -11.84 1.18
N VAL A 42 -4.64 -11.02 0.16
CA VAL A 42 -4.21 -9.63 0.30
C VAL A 42 -5.24 -8.70 -0.34
N ALA A 43 -5.60 -7.61 0.34
CA ALA A 43 -6.33 -6.50 -0.25
C ALA A 43 -5.46 -5.24 -0.35
N ILE A 44 -5.57 -4.52 -1.46
CA ILE A 44 -4.97 -3.20 -1.66
C ILE A 44 -6.10 -2.18 -1.78
N LEU A 45 -6.15 -1.22 -0.84
CA LEU A 45 -7.14 -0.15 -0.83
C LEU A 45 -6.50 1.13 -1.38
N GLY A 46 -6.98 1.61 -2.52
CA GLY A 46 -6.32 2.65 -3.33
C GLY A 46 -5.49 2.07 -4.48
N ALA A 47 -5.94 0.93 -5.03
CA ALA A 47 -5.21 0.15 -6.02
C ALA A 47 -5.05 0.85 -7.39
N ALA A 48 -5.88 1.85 -7.71
CA ALA A 48 -5.77 2.58 -8.98
C ALA A 48 -4.89 3.83 -8.90
N GLY A 49 -4.40 4.20 -7.71
CA GLY A 49 -3.48 5.31 -7.51
C GLY A 49 -2.06 5.03 -8.01
N GLY A 50 -1.22 6.07 -8.05
CA GLY A 50 0.16 5.97 -8.54
C GLY A 50 1.06 5.01 -7.74
N ILE A 51 0.79 4.80 -6.45
CA ILE A 51 1.44 3.75 -5.65
C ILE A 51 0.71 2.41 -5.83
N GLY A 52 -0.63 2.45 -5.89
CA GLY A 52 -1.50 1.27 -5.91
C GLY A 52 -1.26 0.35 -7.10
N GLN A 53 -1.12 0.90 -8.31
CA GLN A 53 -0.93 0.11 -9.52
C GLN A 53 0.38 -0.69 -9.53
N PRO A 54 1.57 -0.07 -9.35
CA PRO A 54 2.82 -0.83 -9.30
C PRO A 54 2.88 -1.78 -8.09
N LEU A 55 2.31 -1.39 -6.94
CA LEU A 55 2.19 -2.28 -5.79
C LEU A 55 1.34 -3.51 -6.11
N ALA A 56 0.22 -3.34 -6.79
CA ALA A 56 -0.65 -4.44 -7.19
C ALA A 56 0.03 -5.38 -8.18
N MET A 57 0.81 -4.85 -9.13
CA MET A 57 1.64 -5.65 -10.04
C MET A 57 2.67 -6.50 -9.25
N LEU A 58 3.42 -5.89 -8.33
CA LEU A 58 4.40 -6.60 -7.51
C LEU A 58 3.73 -7.67 -6.62
N MET A 59 2.57 -7.38 -6.04
CA MET A 59 1.82 -8.34 -5.23
C MET A 59 1.25 -9.49 -6.06
N LYS A 60 0.87 -9.25 -7.33
CA LYS A 60 0.45 -10.31 -8.26
C LYS A 60 1.61 -11.26 -8.58
N MET A 61 2.85 -10.76 -8.64
CA MET A 61 4.04 -11.58 -8.89
C MET A 61 4.53 -12.37 -7.66
N ASN A 62 4.06 -12.02 -6.47
CA ASN A 62 4.52 -12.65 -5.24
C ASN A 62 3.93 -14.08 -5.09
N PRO A 63 4.77 -15.13 -5.02
CA PRO A 63 4.29 -16.51 -4.94
C PRO A 63 3.58 -16.84 -3.61
N LEU A 64 3.73 -16.01 -2.58
CA LEU A 64 3.04 -16.17 -1.29
C LEU A 64 1.58 -15.69 -1.34
N VAL A 65 1.19 -14.93 -2.37
CA VAL A 65 -0.15 -14.39 -2.53
C VAL A 65 -0.99 -15.38 -3.33
N SER A 66 -2.11 -15.81 -2.75
CA SER A 66 -3.08 -16.68 -3.42
C SER A 66 -4.26 -15.91 -3.99
N VAL A 67 -4.70 -14.86 -3.30
CA VAL A 67 -5.82 -14.00 -3.68
C VAL A 67 -5.40 -12.55 -3.51
N LEU A 68 -5.64 -11.73 -4.52
CA LEU A 68 -5.37 -10.31 -4.54
C LEU A 68 -6.66 -9.54 -4.82
N HIS A 69 -7.16 -8.81 -3.82
CA HIS A 69 -8.30 -7.92 -3.97
C HIS A 69 -7.82 -6.49 -4.21
N LEU A 70 -8.31 -5.86 -5.27
CA LEU A 70 -7.96 -4.49 -5.64
C LEU A 70 -9.20 -3.62 -5.45
N TYR A 71 -9.14 -2.70 -4.49
CA TYR A 71 -10.21 -1.77 -4.19
C TYR A 71 -9.80 -0.34 -4.55
N ASP A 72 -10.69 0.38 -5.20
CA ASP A 72 -10.58 1.83 -5.39
C ASP A 72 -11.95 2.46 -5.60
N VAL A 73 -12.04 3.79 -5.50
CA VAL A 73 -13.23 4.56 -5.83
C VAL A 73 -13.34 4.85 -7.33
N VAL A 74 -12.23 4.72 -8.06
CA VAL A 74 -12.16 4.89 -9.52
C VAL A 74 -11.28 3.82 -10.17
N ASN A 75 -11.54 3.47 -11.42
CA ASN A 75 -10.65 2.68 -12.30
C ASN A 75 -10.25 1.26 -11.83
N ALA A 76 -10.69 0.79 -10.65
CA ALA A 76 -10.37 -0.54 -10.13
C ALA A 76 -10.67 -1.70 -11.12
N PRO A 77 -11.78 -1.70 -11.89
CA PRO A 77 -12.03 -2.76 -12.88
C PRO A 77 -10.98 -2.80 -14.00
N GLY A 78 -10.52 -1.64 -14.48
CA GLY A 78 -9.51 -1.55 -15.54
C GLY A 78 -8.16 -2.08 -15.07
N VAL A 79 -7.71 -1.63 -13.90
CA VAL A 79 -6.46 -2.11 -13.27
C VAL A 79 -6.52 -3.62 -13.00
N THR A 80 -7.67 -4.12 -12.57
CA THR A 80 -7.88 -5.56 -12.34
C THR A 80 -7.79 -6.37 -13.62
N ALA A 81 -8.43 -5.91 -14.70
CA ALA A 81 -8.40 -6.59 -15.99
C ALA A 81 -6.96 -6.72 -16.50
N ASP A 82 -6.19 -5.64 -16.43
CA ASP A 82 -4.78 -5.61 -16.80
C ASP A 82 -3.95 -6.63 -15.98
N ILE A 83 -3.99 -6.50 -14.65
CA ILE A 83 -3.24 -7.39 -13.74
C ILE A 83 -3.67 -8.86 -13.86
N SER A 84 -4.92 -9.14 -14.26
CA SER A 84 -5.43 -10.50 -14.40
C SER A 84 -4.77 -11.29 -15.53
N HIS A 85 -4.20 -10.61 -16.52
CA HIS A 85 -3.53 -11.25 -17.65
C HIS A 85 -2.12 -11.76 -17.31
N MET A 86 -1.57 -11.40 -16.14
CA MET A 86 -0.27 -11.90 -15.67
C MET A 86 -0.37 -13.37 -15.30
N ASP A 87 0.53 -14.19 -15.87
CA ASP A 87 0.60 -15.65 -15.78
C ASP A 87 1.17 -16.18 -14.46
N THR A 88 0.70 -15.62 -13.34
CA THR A 88 1.13 -15.96 -11.97
C THR A 88 0.01 -16.59 -11.14
N GLY A 89 0.37 -17.26 -10.04
CA GLY A 89 -0.56 -18.07 -9.23
C GLY A 89 -1.64 -17.29 -8.46
N ALA A 90 -1.43 -16.00 -8.18
CA ALA A 90 -2.39 -15.18 -7.44
C ALA A 90 -3.64 -14.88 -8.29
N VAL A 91 -4.82 -15.13 -7.71
CA VAL A 91 -6.12 -14.82 -8.33
C VAL A 91 -6.52 -13.39 -7.98
N VAL A 92 -6.67 -12.52 -8.98
CA VAL A 92 -7.03 -11.11 -8.77
C VAL A 92 -8.55 -10.87 -8.90
N ARG A 93 -9.10 -9.96 -8.09
CA ARG A 93 -10.48 -9.46 -8.17
C ARG A 93 -10.52 -7.96 -7.90
N GLY A 94 -11.37 -7.26 -8.64
CA GLY A 94 -11.53 -5.80 -8.55
C GLY A 94 -12.83 -5.41 -7.87
N PHE A 95 -12.78 -4.36 -7.06
CA PHE A 95 -13.91 -3.83 -6.31
C PHE A 95 -13.94 -2.31 -6.45
N LEU A 96 -15.08 -1.77 -6.85
CA LEU A 96 -15.25 -0.37 -7.18
C LEU A 96 -16.25 0.31 -6.26
N GLY A 97 -15.80 1.38 -5.60
CA GLY A 97 -16.64 2.28 -4.80
C GLY A 97 -17.12 1.68 -3.47
N GLN A 98 -17.64 2.57 -2.62
CA GLN A 98 -18.03 2.25 -1.24
C GLN A 98 -18.91 0.97 -1.09
N PRO A 99 -19.90 0.71 -1.96
CA PRO A 99 -20.74 -0.48 -1.82
C PRO A 99 -19.98 -1.81 -1.92
N GLN A 100 -18.81 -1.84 -2.56
CA GLN A 100 -18.01 -3.05 -2.77
C GLN A 100 -16.84 -3.19 -1.78
N LEU A 101 -16.63 -2.21 -0.89
CA LEU A 101 -15.53 -2.23 0.10
C LEU A 101 -15.58 -3.47 1.00
N GLU A 102 -16.76 -3.83 1.52
CA GLU A 102 -16.89 -4.98 2.42
C GLU A 102 -16.55 -6.30 1.71
N SER A 103 -16.92 -6.41 0.43
CA SER A 103 -16.57 -7.56 -0.40
C SER A 103 -15.08 -7.64 -0.66
N ALA A 104 -14.40 -6.50 -0.82
CA ALA A 104 -12.95 -6.43 -0.97
C ALA A 104 -12.21 -6.91 0.29
N LEU A 105 -12.77 -6.68 1.47
CA LEU A 105 -12.11 -6.92 2.76
C LEU A 105 -12.41 -8.28 3.38
N THR A 106 -13.54 -8.89 3.04
CA THR A 106 -13.99 -10.11 3.71
C THR A 106 -12.97 -11.24 3.61
N GLY A 107 -12.50 -11.70 4.77
CA GLY A 107 -11.59 -12.84 4.90
C GLY A 107 -10.15 -12.59 4.44
N MET A 108 -9.72 -11.33 4.35
CA MET A 108 -8.32 -10.98 4.05
C MET A 108 -7.37 -11.28 5.23
N ASP A 109 -6.14 -11.67 4.90
CA ASP A 109 -5.07 -11.90 5.87
C ASP A 109 -4.17 -10.65 6.02
N LEU A 110 -4.00 -9.89 4.93
CA LEU A 110 -3.25 -8.63 4.87
C LEU A 110 -4.06 -7.57 4.13
N VAL A 111 -4.11 -6.37 4.67
CA VAL A 111 -4.68 -5.18 4.03
C VAL A 111 -3.59 -4.12 3.91
N VAL A 112 -3.32 -3.68 2.68
CA VAL A 112 -2.37 -2.61 2.40
C VAL A 112 -3.14 -1.38 1.95
N ILE A 113 -2.87 -0.23 2.57
CA ILE A 113 -3.63 1.00 2.36
C ILE A 113 -2.70 2.10 1.83
N PRO A 114 -2.44 2.13 0.51
CA PRO A 114 -1.82 3.27 -0.18
C PRO A 114 -2.80 4.40 -0.50
N ALA A 115 -4.11 4.21 -0.27
CA ALA A 115 -5.13 5.21 -0.55
C ALA A 115 -4.81 6.57 0.09
N GLY A 116 -4.92 7.63 -0.70
CA GLY A 116 -4.70 8.99 -0.25
C GLY A 116 -4.63 9.92 -1.44
N VAL A 117 -4.83 11.20 -1.18
CA VAL A 117 -4.65 12.25 -2.18
C VAL A 117 -3.18 12.70 -2.13
N PRO A 118 -2.47 12.80 -3.26
CA PRO A 118 -1.15 13.41 -3.28
C PRO A 118 -1.27 14.92 -3.05
N ARG A 119 -0.21 15.54 -2.52
CA ARG A 119 -0.19 16.99 -2.34
C ARG A 119 -0.31 17.69 -3.70
N LYS A 120 -1.31 18.58 -3.83
CA LYS A 120 -1.48 19.43 -5.01
C LYS A 120 -0.94 20.85 -4.75
N PRO A 121 -0.48 21.58 -5.79
CA PRO A 121 -0.16 23.00 -5.66
C PRO A 121 -1.32 23.77 -5.01
N GLY A 122 -1.01 24.65 -4.06
CA GLY A 122 -2.02 25.44 -3.33
C GLY A 122 -2.69 24.74 -2.13
N MET A 123 -2.48 23.43 -1.93
CA MET A 123 -3.02 22.70 -0.77
C MET A 123 -2.12 22.88 0.47
N THR A 124 -2.71 23.24 1.60
CA THR A 124 -1.98 23.31 2.88
C THR A 124 -1.69 21.92 3.42
N ARG A 125 -0.75 21.81 4.38
CA ARG A 125 -0.47 20.54 5.06
C ARG A 125 -1.70 20.03 5.82
N ASP A 126 -2.46 20.94 6.43
CA ASP A 126 -3.66 20.63 7.21
C ASP A 126 -4.81 20.14 6.33
N ASP A 127 -4.99 20.72 5.15
CA ASP A 127 -6.02 20.27 4.21
C ASP A 127 -5.77 18.83 3.74
N LEU A 128 -4.50 18.54 3.39
CA LEU A 128 -4.07 17.20 3.02
C LEU A 128 -4.30 16.20 4.16
N PHE A 129 -3.95 16.59 5.38
CA PHE A 129 -4.18 15.78 6.56
C PHE A 129 -5.66 15.48 6.78
N LYS A 130 -6.54 16.48 6.72
CA LYS A 130 -8.00 16.30 6.91
C LYS A 130 -8.59 15.34 5.89
N ILE A 131 -8.21 15.47 4.62
CA ILE A 131 -8.68 14.59 3.54
C ILE A 131 -8.22 13.15 3.80
N ASN A 132 -6.92 12.95 4.01
CA ASN A 132 -6.38 11.60 4.18
C ASN A 132 -6.82 10.96 5.51
N ALA A 133 -7.04 11.76 6.57
CA ALA A 133 -7.62 11.29 7.82
C ALA A 133 -9.04 10.72 7.61
N GLY A 134 -9.89 11.40 6.83
CA GLY A 134 -11.23 10.92 6.49
C GLY A 134 -11.21 9.62 5.67
N ILE A 135 -10.31 9.54 4.68
CA ILE A 135 -10.11 8.34 3.85
C ILE A 135 -9.67 7.16 4.73
N VAL A 136 -8.60 7.34 5.51
CA VAL A 136 -8.06 6.29 6.39
C VAL A 136 -9.11 5.83 7.39
N ARG A 137 -9.83 6.76 8.02
CA ARG A 137 -10.92 6.44 8.94
C ARG A 137 -11.96 5.53 8.28
N THR A 138 -12.46 5.91 7.12
CA THR A 138 -13.53 5.15 6.41
C THR A 138 -13.06 3.75 6.04
N LEU A 139 -11.83 3.63 5.53
CA LEU A 139 -11.27 2.33 5.15
C LEU A 139 -11.01 1.45 6.38
N CYS A 140 -10.48 2.01 7.46
CA CYS A 140 -10.28 1.29 8.72
C CYS A 140 -11.60 0.86 9.38
N GLU A 141 -12.68 1.65 9.28
CA GLU A 141 -14.02 1.22 9.73
C GLU A 141 -14.46 -0.04 8.97
N GLY A 142 -14.20 -0.12 7.66
CA GLY A 142 -14.42 -1.32 6.86
C GLY A 142 -13.54 -2.50 7.32
N VAL A 143 -12.25 -2.28 7.56
CA VAL A 143 -11.32 -3.33 8.02
C VAL A 143 -11.77 -3.90 9.37
N ALA A 144 -12.12 -3.04 10.32
CA ALA A 144 -12.62 -3.43 11.64
C ALA A 144 -13.86 -4.31 11.56
N LYS A 145 -14.76 -4.03 10.60
CA LYS A 145 -16.00 -4.76 10.40
C LYS A 145 -15.78 -6.11 9.68
N CYS A 146 -14.98 -6.13 8.63
CA CYS A 146 -14.95 -7.24 7.68
C CYS A 146 -13.76 -8.21 7.87
N CYS A 147 -12.65 -7.73 8.41
CA CYS A 147 -11.44 -8.54 8.61
C CYS A 147 -10.61 -8.04 9.81
N PRO A 148 -11.17 -8.03 11.04
CA PRO A 148 -10.49 -7.47 12.22
C PRO A 148 -9.19 -8.18 12.61
N ASN A 149 -8.97 -9.41 12.12
CA ASN A 149 -7.76 -10.19 12.36
C ASN A 149 -6.68 -10.00 11.28
N ALA A 150 -6.94 -9.21 10.23
CA ALA A 150 -5.96 -8.95 9.18
C ALA A 150 -4.77 -8.12 9.72
N ILE A 151 -3.59 -8.34 9.16
CA ILE A 151 -2.47 -7.41 9.31
C ILE A 151 -2.78 -6.18 8.45
N VAL A 152 -2.54 -4.98 8.97
CA VAL A 152 -2.82 -3.71 8.30
C VAL A 152 -1.51 -2.98 8.08
N ASN A 153 -1.12 -2.82 6.81
CA ASN A 153 0.02 -2.02 6.37
C ASN A 153 -0.47 -0.67 5.85
N LEU A 154 -0.35 0.37 6.67
CA LEU A 154 -0.82 1.71 6.38
C LEU A 154 0.30 2.54 5.73
N ILE A 155 0.09 2.94 4.46
CA ILE A 155 1.03 3.76 3.67
C ILE A 155 0.51 5.21 3.55
N SER A 156 -0.81 5.42 3.69
CA SER A 156 -1.47 6.72 3.61
C SER A 156 -0.76 7.80 4.43
N ASN A 157 -0.25 8.82 3.74
CA ASN A 157 0.43 9.94 4.38
C ASN A 157 -0.55 10.94 5.00
N PRO A 158 -0.20 11.58 6.14
CA PRO A 158 1.05 11.40 6.90
C PRO A 158 1.00 10.19 7.85
N VAL A 159 1.91 9.23 7.70
CA VAL A 159 1.93 7.97 8.48
C VAL A 159 1.98 8.22 10.00
N ASN A 160 2.72 9.24 10.43
CA ASN A 160 2.84 9.64 11.84
C ASN A 160 1.49 9.98 12.51
N SER A 161 0.45 10.30 11.73
CA SER A 161 -0.87 10.65 12.23
C SER A 161 -1.96 9.67 11.79
N THR A 162 -1.83 9.07 10.61
CA THR A 162 -2.81 8.10 10.10
C THR A 162 -2.78 6.79 10.89
N VAL A 163 -1.62 6.36 11.40
CA VAL A 163 -1.51 5.17 12.26
C VAL A 163 -2.27 5.37 13.59
N PRO A 164 -2.06 6.46 14.36
CA PRO A 164 -2.91 6.76 15.51
C PRO A 164 -4.41 6.82 15.18
N ILE A 165 -4.79 7.42 14.03
CA ILE A 165 -6.21 7.46 13.61
C ILE A 165 -6.76 6.05 13.43
N ALA A 166 -6.05 5.18 12.71
CA ALA A 166 -6.46 3.79 12.51
C ALA A 166 -6.58 3.03 13.85
N ALA A 167 -5.63 3.24 14.77
CA ALA A 167 -5.66 2.65 16.10
C ALA A 167 -6.93 3.08 16.88
N GLU A 168 -7.28 4.36 16.88
CA GLU A 168 -8.49 4.85 17.56
C GLU A 168 -9.78 4.34 16.93
N VAL A 169 -9.83 4.19 15.59
CA VAL A 169 -10.96 3.55 14.90
C VAL A 169 -11.12 2.11 15.35
N PHE A 170 -10.04 1.33 15.40
CA PHE A 170 -10.09 -0.05 15.85
C PHE A 170 -10.43 -0.18 17.34
N LYS A 171 -9.95 0.72 18.19
CA LYS A 171 -10.30 0.75 19.62
C LYS A 171 -11.80 1.00 19.81
N LYS A 172 -12.34 1.99 19.10
CA LYS A 172 -13.77 2.31 19.12
C LYS A 172 -14.63 1.14 18.63
N ALA A 173 -14.12 0.36 17.68
CA ALA A 173 -14.77 -0.84 17.17
C ALA A 173 -14.54 -2.10 18.04
N GLY A 174 -13.70 -2.03 19.08
CA GLY A 174 -13.37 -3.18 19.94
C GLY A 174 -12.50 -4.25 19.27
N THR A 175 -11.78 -3.90 18.21
CA THR A 175 -11.00 -4.83 17.36
C THR A 175 -9.50 -4.51 17.30
N TYR A 176 -9.03 -3.59 18.14
CA TYR A 176 -7.63 -3.16 18.14
C TYR A 176 -6.69 -4.24 18.67
N ASP A 177 -5.79 -4.72 17.79
CA ASP A 177 -4.61 -5.50 18.13
C ASP A 177 -3.35 -4.71 17.73
N PRO A 178 -2.55 -4.19 18.68
CA PRO A 178 -1.36 -3.40 18.38
C PRO A 178 -0.28 -4.19 17.61
N LYS A 179 -0.34 -5.54 17.60
CA LYS A 179 0.61 -6.38 16.86
C LYS A 179 0.28 -6.48 15.37
N ARG A 180 -0.87 -5.95 14.94
CA ARG A 180 -1.41 -6.10 13.58
C ARG A 180 -1.53 -4.79 12.81
N LEU A 181 -1.34 -3.64 13.45
CA LEU A 181 -1.35 -2.34 12.78
C LEU A 181 0.07 -1.83 12.61
N LEU A 182 0.53 -1.69 11.36
CA LEU A 182 1.87 -1.25 11.02
C LEU A 182 1.82 -0.03 10.10
N GLY A 183 2.48 1.05 10.51
CA GLY A 183 2.83 2.15 9.59
C GLY A 183 4.01 1.74 8.73
N VAL A 184 3.87 1.80 7.41
CA VAL A 184 4.93 1.37 6.50
C VAL A 184 5.97 2.50 6.36
N THR A 185 7.14 2.30 6.97
CA THR A 185 8.31 3.21 6.90
C THR A 185 9.45 2.64 6.05
N MET A 186 9.23 1.49 5.39
CA MET A 186 10.27 0.75 4.66
C MET A 186 10.99 1.58 3.58
N LEU A 187 10.33 2.59 3.01
CA LEU A 187 10.98 3.46 2.02
C LEU A 187 12.16 4.25 2.60
N ASP A 188 12.11 4.60 3.89
CA ASP A 188 13.20 5.30 4.55
C ASP A 188 14.42 4.38 4.74
N VAL A 189 14.17 3.10 5.04
CA VAL A 189 15.22 2.07 5.11
C VAL A 189 15.83 1.82 3.73
N VAL A 190 15.00 1.68 2.69
CA VAL A 190 15.48 1.51 1.30
C VAL A 190 16.36 2.69 0.87
N ARG A 191 15.96 3.92 1.21
CA ARG A 191 16.77 5.12 0.96
C ARG A 191 18.08 5.10 1.74
N ALA A 192 18.04 4.78 3.03
CA ALA A 192 19.21 4.70 3.87
C ALA A 192 20.23 3.68 3.34
N ASN A 193 19.79 2.47 2.99
CA ASN A 193 20.64 1.43 2.42
C ASN A 193 21.28 1.89 1.10
N THR A 194 20.48 2.51 0.22
CA THR A 194 20.95 3.02 -1.07
C THR A 194 22.01 4.10 -0.91
N PHE A 195 21.72 5.14 -0.11
CA PHE A 195 22.63 6.29 0.03
C PHE A 195 23.90 5.93 0.81
N VAL A 196 23.80 5.06 1.81
CA VAL A 196 24.99 4.55 2.51
C VAL A 196 25.85 3.71 1.58
N ALA A 197 25.26 2.84 0.77
CA ALA A 197 26.01 2.06 -0.21
C ALA A 197 26.70 2.94 -1.25
N GLU A 198 26.06 4.02 -1.72
CA GLU A 198 26.67 5.00 -2.62
C GLU A 198 27.93 5.64 -2.02
N VAL A 199 27.87 6.08 -0.75
CA VAL A 199 29.01 6.69 -0.05
C VAL A 199 30.15 5.69 0.15
N LEU A 200 29.82 4.44 0.49
CA LEU A 200 30.81 3.39 0.79
C LEU A 200 31.31 2.63 -0.46
N GLY A 201 30.72 2.87 -1.64
CA GLY A 201 31.02 2.11 -2.85
C GLY A 201 30.61 0.63 -2.76
N LEU A 202 29.54 0.32 -2.02
CA LEU A 202 29.03 -1.03 -1.82
C LEU A 202 27.81 -1.33 -2.70
N ASP A 203 27.41 -2.59 -2.75
CA ASP A 203 26.12 -2.98 -3.29
C ASP A 203 25.00 -2.65 -2.28
N PRO A 204 23.97 -1.87 -2.64
CA PRO A 204 22.84 -1.56 -1.74
C PRO A 204 22.12 -2.79 -1.18
N ARG A 205 22.20 -3.93 -1.87
CA ARG A 205 21.60 -5.20 -1.42
C ARG A 205 22.32 -5.82 -0.22
N GLU A 206 23.57 -5.43 0.01
CA GLU A 206 24.41 -5.91 1.11
C GLU A 206 24.43 -4.92 2.29
N VAL A 207 23.75 -3.79 2.16
CA VAL A 207 23.65 -2.76 3.21
C VAL A 207 22.32 -2.85 3.93
N ASP A 208 22.36 -2.79 5.26
CA ASP A 208 21.18 -2.72 6.14
C ASP A 208 21.40 -1.65 7.21
N VAL A 209 20.61 -0.57 7.14
CA VAL A 209 20.65 0.57 8.06
C VAL A 209 19.31 0.63 8.80
N PRO A 210 19.29 0.40 10.12
CA PRO A 210 18.07 0.59 10.90
C PRO A 210 17.61 2.04 10.87
N VAL A 211 16.33 2.28 10.57
CA VAL A 211 15.71 3.61 10.64
C VAL A 211 14.56 3.57 11.65
N VAL A 212 14.56 4.51 12.59
CA VAL A 212 13.59 4.59 13.69
C VAL A 212 12.93 5.97 13.76
N GLY A 213 11.97 6.15 14.68
CA GLY A 213 11.27 7.40 14.89
C GLY A 213 9.93 7.44 14.15
N GLY A 214 9.81 8.32 13.15
CA GLY A 214 8.62 8.51 12.31
C GLY A 214 8.97 8.60 10.82
N HIS A 215 8.00 9.04 10.02
CA HIS A 215 8.05 9.07 8.55
C HIS A 215 7.90 10.49 7.98
N ALA A 216 8.43 11.51 8.66
CA ALA A 216 8.35 12.89 8.19
C ALA A 216 9.54 13.74 8.67
N GLY A 217 10.37 14.21 7.73
CA GLY A 217 11.50 15.11 7.99
C GLY A 217 12.36 14.62 9.14
N VAL A 218 12.60 15.48 10.12
CA VAL A 218 13.46 15.18 11.30
C VAL A 218 12.99 14.02 12.18
N THR A 219 11.75 13.55 12.00
CA THR A 219 11.29 12.35 12.73
C THR A 219 11.92 11.07 12.18
N ILE A 220 12.46 11.08 10.96
CA ILE A 220 13.17 9.96 10.35
C ILE A 220 14.60 9.94 10.91
N LEU A 221 14.93 8.90 11.69
CA LEU A 221 16.23 8.77 12.37
C LEU A 221 16.98 7.54 11.86
N PRO A 222 17.88 7.69 10.86
CA PRO A 222 18.76 6.60 10.43
C PRO A 222 19.87 6.36 11.46
N LEU A 223 19.96 5.14 11.97
CA LEU A 223 20.97 4.73 12.94
C LEU A 223 22.23 4.26 12.20
N LEU A 224 22.96 5.21 11.60
CA LEU A 224 24.18 4.92 10.83
C LEU A 224 25.25 4.17 11.64
N SER A 225 25.29 4.39 12.95
CA SER A 225 26.17 3.64 13.87
C SER A 225 25.84 2.15 14.00
N GLN A 226 24.68 1.72 13.51
CA GLN A 226 24.22 0.32 13.49
C GLN A 226 24.14 -0.25 12.07
N ALA A 227 24.70 0.46 11.07
CA ALA A 227 24.74 -0.02 9.70
C ALA A 227 25.47 -1.37 9.62
N LYS A 228 24.98 -2.24 8.75
CA LYS A 228 25.62 -3.50 8.36
C LYS A 228 25.96 -3.42 6.87
N PRO A 229 27.20 -3.76 6.46
CA PRO A 229 28.34 -4.09 7.31
C PRO A 229 28.77 -2.91 8.21
N PRO A 230 29.36 -3.17 9.39
CA PRO A 230 29.83 -2.10 10.28
C PRO A 230 30.77 -1.16 9.55
N SER A 231 30.41 0.13 9.52
CA SER A 231 31.12 1.17 8.78
C SER A 231 31.31 2.39 9.65
N SER A 232 32.42 3.10 9.46
CA SER A 232 32.68 4.37 10.14
C SER A 232 32.41 5.52 9.18
N PHE A 233 31.67 6.51 9.66
CA PHE A 233 31.35 7.73 8.91
C PHE A 233 31.99 8.92 9.63
N THR A 234 32.55 9.84 8.86
CA THR A 234 32.94 11.15 9.37
C THR A 234 31.70 11.94 9.83
N PRO A 235 31.88 12.99 10.65
CA PRO A 235 30.77 13.87 11.03
C PRO A 235 30.05 14.49 9.82
N GLU A 236 30.81 14.84 8.77
CA GLU A 236 30.31 15.44 7.54
C GLU A 236 29.45 14.44 6.74
N GLU A 237 29.93 13.20 6.57
CA GLU A 237 29.15 12.13 5.92
C GLU A 237 27.89 11.79 6.72
N THR A 238 27.99 11.76 8.05
CA THR A 238 26.86 11.49 8.95
C THR A 238 25.77 12.54 8.79
N GLU A 239 26.14 13.82 8.78
CA GLU A 239 25.21 14.93 8.57
C GLU A 239 24.58 14.89 7.17
N TYR A 240 25.41 14.70 6.14
CA TYR A 240 24.96 14.59 4.75
C TYR A 240 23.95 13.45 4.57
N LEU A 241 24.30 12.23 5.00
CA LEU A 241 23.45 11.05 4.87
C LEU A 241 22.14 11.23 5.64
N THR A 242 22.21 11.69 6.89
CA THR A 242 21.02 11.91 7.72
C THR A 242 20.08 12.90 7.06
N LYS A 243 20.61 14.03 6.57
CA LYS A 243 19.82 15.08 5.92
C LYS A 243 19.17 14.59 4.63
N ARG A 244 19.93 13.92 3.76
CA ARG A 244 19.41 13.36 2.50
C ARG A 244 18.36 12.28 2.73
N ILE A 245 18.53 11.42 3.74
CA ILE A 245 17.52 10.41 4.11
C ILE A 245 16.22 11.08 4.57
N GLN A 246 16.30 12.10 5.43
CA GLN A 246 15.14 12.86 5.92
C GLN A 246 14.40 13.61 4.81
N ASP A 247 15.13 14.13 3.83
CA ASP A 247 14.59 14.95 2.74
C ASP A 247 14.31 14.18 1.44
N GLY A 248 14.59 12.87 1.38
CA GLY A 248 14.49 12.08 0.15
C GLY A 248 13.08 12.05 -0.47
N GLY A 249 12.03 12.30 0.32
CA GLY A 249 10.67 12.50 -0.21
C GLY A 249 10.50 13.84 -0.94
N THR A 250 11.10 14.90 -0.40
CA THR A 250 11.07 16.25 -0.97
C THR A 250 11.88 16.31 -2.26
N GLU A 251 13.02 15.63 -2.31
CA GLU A 251 13.88 15.54 -3.49
C GLU A 251 13.10 14.99 -4.70
N VAL A 252 12.39 13.86 -4.54
CA VAL A 252 11.59 13.26 -5.61
C VAL A 252 10.48 14.20 -6.10
N VAL A 253 9.78 14.89 -5.17
CA VAL A 253 8.72 15.83 -5.54
C VAL A 253 9.29 17.02 -6.32
N GLN A 254 10.44 17.56 -5.92
CA GLN A 254 11.10 18.66 -6.63
C GLN A 254 11.49 18.25 -8.04
N VAL A 255 12.04 17.05 -8.22
CA VAL A 255 12.41 16.52 -9.54
C VAL A 255 11.18 16.35 -10.43
N ILE A 256 10.10 15.73 -9.95
CA ILE A 256 8.85 15.57 -10.72
C ILE A 256 8.30 16.94 -11.15
N VAL A 257 8.26 17.92 -10.23
CA VAL A 257 7.78 19.27 -10.54
C VAL A 257 8.67 19.95 -11.57
N PHE A 258 10.00 19.87 -11.41
CA PHE A 258 10.97 20.47 -12.32
C PHE A 258 10.84 19.96 -13.76
N TRP A 259 10.75 18.64 -13.94
CA TRP A 259 10.59 18.04 -15.28
C TRP A 259 9.20 18.32 -15.87
N SER A 260 8.14 18.31 -15.04
CA SER A 260 6.80 18.70 -15.49
C SER A 260 6.75 20.14 -16.02
N THR A 261 7.55 21.05 -15.45
CA THR A 261 7.67 22.43 -15.95
C THR A 261 8.54 22.58 -17.20
N LEU A 262 9.47 21.66 -17.46
CA LEU A 262 10.30 21.65 -18.67
C LEU A 262 9.54 21.13 -19.90
N ASP A 263 8.68 20.12 -19.73
CA ASP A 263 7.83 19.60 -20.81
C ASP A 263 6.84 20.66 -21.33
N PHE A 264 6.39 21.57 -20.47
CA PHE A 264 5.58 22.73 -20.88
C PHE A 264 6.34 23.76 -21.72
N ASN A 265 7.67 23.85 -21.59
CA ASN A 265 8.48 24.84 -22.30
C ASN A 265 9.18 24.30 -23.56
N THR A 266 9.26 22.99 -23.74
CA THR A 266 9.99 22.38 -24.88
C THR A 266 9.09 21.77 -25.94
N GLY A 267 7.79 21.58 -25.67
CA GLY A 267 6.81 21.23 -26.71
C GLY A 267 7.12 19.94 -27.48
N CYS A 268 7.82 18.98 -26.86
CA CYS A 268 8.06 17.68 -27.46
C CYS A 268 7.03 16.66 -26.91
N TYR A 269 5.91 16.56 -27.62
CA TYR A 269 5.12 15.33 -27.73
C TYR A 269 5.47 14.65 -29.05
#